data_AF-A0AAD3M717-F1
#
_entry.id   AF-A0AAD3M717-F1
#
_cell.length_a   1.000
_cell.length_b   1.000
_cell.length_c   1.000
_cell.angle_alpha   90.00
_cell.angle_beta   90.00
_cell.angle_gamma   90.00
#
_symmetry.space_group_name_H-M   'P 1'
#
loop_
_entity.id
_entity.type
_entity.pdbx_description
1 polymer ?
#
loop_
_entity_poly.entity_id
_entity_poly.type
_entity_poly.pdbx_seq_one_letter_code
_entity_poly.pdbx_strand_id
1 'polypeptide(L)'
;MKNNKFTAKDGNWKKSKNNVQGVKKKRKWVPEHKVFEGSVKEGQGFAFKRKEKVRHEYNKLLRKEKKKNPASNPMYKEEYPEHLRHLYMAEAEKLKEEAWTNRVNRSKLRMKGQEKGEETAENDAVAHQTEATDPAPEVAGERELVDSVTGNPDPTAAPEKDSLPISNRMRKKMLKKTSYQKTKEEFEKIKEKQRKKKEEYLKNKQQREEAIQRYKQKKMETFQMLSKKTKKGQPNLNLQMEYLLQKIQGSGK
;
A
#
# COMPACT_ATOMS: atom_id res chain seq x y z
N MET A 1 -43.07 28.85 -20.62
CA MET A 1 -42.76 27.40 -20.71
C MET A 1 -42.54 27.06 -22.18
N LYS A 2 -41.31 26.72 -22.58
CA LYS A 2 -40.99 26.32 -23.96
C LYS A 2 -40.33 24.94 -23.89
N ASN A 3 -41.06 23.91 -24.31
CA ASN A 3 -40.58 22.53 -24.31
C ASN A 3 -39.99 22.22 -25.69
N ASN A 4 -38.67 22.27 -25.81
CA ASN A 4 -37.95 21.80 -26.99
C ASN A 4 -37.96 20.25 -27.01
N LYS A 5 -38.82 19.65 -27.84
CA LYS A 5 -38.73 18.23 -28.18
C LYS A 5 -37.60 18.05 -29.20
N PHE A 6 -36.52 17.41 -28.77
CA PHE A 6 -35.46 16.92 -29.65
C PHE A 6 -36.00 15.76 -30.49
N THR A 7 -36.24 15.98 -31.79
CA THR A 7 -36.57 14.92 -32.74
C THR A 7 -35.28 14.26 -33.20
N ALA A 8 -35.05 13.01 -32.82
CA ALA A 8 -33.93 12.23 -33.32
C ALA A 8 -34.08 12.02 -34.83
N LYS A 9 -33.02 12.34 -35.57
CA LYS A 9 -32.92 12.20 -37.01
C LYS A 9 -32.65 10.72 -37.32
N ASP A 10 -33.59 10.03 -37.94
CA ASP A 10 -33.41 8.64 -38.36
C ASP A 10 -32.31 8.53 -39.42
N GLY A 11 -31.13 8.09 -38.98
CA GLY A 11 -30.01 7.78 -39.84
C GLY A 11 -30.30 6.52 -40.66
N ASN A 12 -30.67 6.70 -41.92
CA ASN A 12 -30.80 5.65 -42.93
C ASN A 12 -29.43 5.01 -43.21
N TRP A 13 -29.06 4.00 -42.43
CA TRP A 13 -27.88 3.18 -42.69
C TRP A 13 -28.23 2.13 -43.77
N LYS A 14 -28.04 2.51 -45.04
CA LYS A 14 -28.03 1.53 -46.13
C LYS A 14 -26.87 0.54 -45.90
N LYS A 15 -27.19 -0.69 -45.52
CA LYS A 15 -26.24 -1.81 -45.45
C LYS A 15 -25.85 -2.20 -46.88
N SER A 16 -24.56 -2.13 -47.22
CA SER A 16 -24.04 -2.63 -48.48
C SER A 16 -24.14 -4.16 -48.51
N LYS A 17 -24.77 -4.70 -49.56
CA LYS A 17 -24.82 -6.13 -49.83
C LYS A 17 -23.52 -6.59 -50.49
N ASN A 18 -22.46 -6.75 -49.71
CA ASN A 18 -21.28 -7.50 -50.16
C ASN A 18 -21.33 -8.88 -49.52
N ASN A 19 -21.96 -9.83 -50.22
CA ASN A 19 -21.96 -11.25 -49.89
C ASN A 19 -20.63 -11.87 -50.35
N VAL A 20 -19.57 -11.69 -49.56
CA VAL A 20 -18.39 -12.55 -49.68
C VAL A 20 -18.80 -13.88 -49.05
N GLN A 21 -18.79 -14.96 -49.85
CA GLN A 21 -19.10 -16.32 -49.43
C GLN A 21 -18.21 -16.74 -48.25
N GLY A 22 -18.68 -16.42 -47.04
CA GLY A 22 -18.01 -16.73 -45.80
C GLY A 22 -18.25 -18.19 -45.44
N VAL A 23 -17.17 -18.92 -45.19
CA VAL A 23 -17.14 -20.25 -44.58
C VAL A 23 -18.25 -20.36 -43.54
N LYS A 24 -19.19 -21.27 -43.75
CA LYS A 24 -20.30 -21.56 -42.82
C LYS A 24 -19.71 -22.03 -41.49
N LYS A 25 -19.44 -21.11 -40.58
CA LYS A 25 -19.01 -21.44 -39.22
C LYS A 25 -20.15 -22.24 -38.59
N LYS A 26 -19.91 -23.50 -38.26
CA LYS A 26 -20.89 -24.34 -37.55
C LYS A 26 -21.31 -23.59 -36.27
N ARG A 27 -22.63 -23.41 -36.07
CA ARG A 27 -23.18 -22.84 -34.83
C ARG A 27 -22.65 -23.66 -33.66
N LYS A 28 -22.07 -22.99 -32.67
CA LYS A 28 -21.70 -23.65 -31.42
C LYS A 28 -22.99 -24.16 -30.77
N TRP A 29 -23.01 -25.44 -30.40
CA TRP A 29 -24.12 -26.04 -29.67
C TRP A 29 -24.30 -25.29 -28.35
N VAL A 30 -25.51 -24.76 -28.12
CA VAL A 30 -25.89 -24.10 -26.88
C VAL A 30 -26.94 -24.98 -26.23
N PRO A 31 -26.73 -25.45 -24.98
CA PRO A 31 -27.71 -26.26 -24.27
C PRO A 31 -29.08 -25.58 -24.22
N GLU A 32 -30.15 -26.32 -24.50
CA GLU A 32 -31.52 -25.79 -24.54
C GLU A 32 -31.97 -25.22 -23.19
N HIS A 33 -31.39 -25.72 -22.09
CA HIS A 33 -31.67 -25.26 -20.72
C HIS A 33 -30.76 -24.13 -20.25
N LYS A 34 -29.92 -23.54 -21.11
CA LYS A 34 -29.09 -22.37 -20.75
C LYS A 34 -29.92 -21.10 -20.82
N VAL A 35 -31.01 -21.09 -20.05
CA VAL A 35 -31.87 -19.94 -19.85
C VAL A 35 -31.02 -18.92 -19.10
N PHE A 36 -30.86 -17.75 -19.70
CA PHE A 36 -30.17 -16.57 -19.18
C PHE A 36 -30.06 -16.55 -17.66
N GLU A 37 -28.83 -16.43 -17.13
CA GLU A 37 -28.59 -16.46 -15.68
C GLU A 37 -29.24 -15.25 -14.98
N GLY A 38 -30.50 -15.46 -14.58
CA GLY A 38 -31.32 -14.61 -13.74
C GLY A 38 -32.50 -13.95 -14.46
N SER A 39 -33.33 -13.22 -13.71
CA SER A 39 -34.58 -12.64 -14.21
C SER A 39 -34.36 -11.24 -14.78
N VAL A 40 -34.68 -11.05 -16.06
CA VAL A 40 -34.68 -9.72 -16.71
C VAL A 40 -35.70 -8.80 -16.03
N LYS A 41 -36.83 -9.35 -15.54
CA LYS A 41 -37.87 -8.59 -14.83
C LYS A 41 -37.40 -8.06 -13.48
N GLU A 42 -36.53 -8.79 -12.79
CA GLU A 42 -36.02 -8.44 -11.45
C GLU A 42 -34.65 -7.75 -11.50
N GLY A 43 -34.06 -7.57 -12.69
CA GLY A 43 -32.74 -6.97 -12.86
C GLY A 43 -31.58 -7.83 -12.34
N GLN A 44 -31.86 -9.08 -11.96
CA GLN A 44 -30.87 -10.08 -11.54
C GLN A 44 -30.28 -10.70 -12.81
N GLY A 45 -29.22 -10.11 -13.34
CA GLY A 45 -28.52 -10.67 -14.50
C GLY A 45 -27.02 -10.55 -14.35
N PHE A 46 -26.31 -10.55 -15.46
CA PHE A 46 -24.84 -10.41 -15.45
C PHE A 46 -24.35 -9.11 -14.78
N ALA A 47 -25.11 -8.01 -14.88
CA ALA A 47 -24.81 -6.77 -14.18
C ALA A 47 -24.90 -6.91 -12.65
N PHE A 48 -25.88 -7.66 -12.15
CA PHE A 48 -26.03 -7.97 -10.74
C PHE A 48 -24.88 -8.85 -10.24
N LYS A 49 -24.53 -9.92 -10.98
CA LYS A 49 -23.37 -10.77 -10.65
C LYS A 49 -22.05 -9.99 -10.62
N ARG A 50 -21.86 -9.03 -11.55
CA ARG A 50 -20.70 -8.13 -11.52
C ARG A 50 -20.70 -7.25 -10.27
N LYS A 51 -21.85 -6.66 -9.91
CA LYS A 51 -21.99 -5.86 -8.68
C LYS A 51 -21.70 -6.69 -7.43
N GLU A 52 -22.20 -7.92 -7.36
CA GLU A 52 -21.91 -8.84 -6.25
C GLU A 52 -20.44 -9.22 -6.17
N LYS A 53 -19.78 -9.50 -7.31
CA LYS A 53 -18.34 -9.76 -7.34
C LYS A 53 -17.55 -8.56 -6.80
N VAL A 54 -17.86 -7.34 -7.25
CA VAL A 54 -17.22 -6.12 -6.76
C VAL A 54 -17.46 -5.93 -5.26
N ARG A 55 -18.70 -6.13 -4.78
CA ARG A 55 -19.04 -6.07 -3.35
C ARG A 55 -18.26 -7.12 -2.54
N HIS A 56 -18.14 -8.34 -3.05
CA HIS A 56 -17.40 -9.41 -2.40
C HIS A 56 -15.90 -9.10 -2.33
N GLU A 57 -15.30 -8.59 -3.42
CA GLU A 57 -13.90 -8.15 -3.43
C GLU A 57 -13.63 -7.02 -2.44
N TYR A 58 -14.53 -6.04 -2.37
CA TYR A 58 -14.46 -4.96 -1.39
C TYR A 58 -14.54 -5.49 0.05
N ASN A 59 -15.53 -6.34 0.35
CA ASN A 59 -15.67 -6.97 1.66
C ASN A 59 -14.47 -7.88 1.99
N LYS A 60 -13.85 -8.52 1.00
CA LYS A 60 -12.62 -9.31 1.16
C LYS A 60 -11.45 -8.41 1.55
N LEU A 61 -11.32 -7.22 0.97
CA LEU A 61 -10.31 -6.23 1.37
C LEU A 61 -10.58 -5.73 2.80
N LEU A 62 -11.82 -5.38 3.13
CA LEU A 62 -12.19 -4.98 4.49
C LEU A 62 -11.90 -6.08 5.53
N ARG A 63 -12.18 -7.35 5.20
CA ARG A 63 -11.84 -8.49 6.07
C ARG A 63 -10.33 -8.62 6.27
N LYS A 64 -9.54 -8.42 5.22
CA LYS A 64 -8.07 -8.44 5.31
C LYS A 64 -7.54 -7.28 6.16
N GLU A 65 -8.13 -6.10 6.01
CA GLU A 65 -7.78 -4.92 6.79
C GLU A 65 -8.11 -5.10 8.27
N LYS A 66 -9.33 -5.56 8.60
CA LYS A 66 -9.74 -5.89 9.98
C LYS A 66 -8.90 -6.99 10.61
N LYS A 67 -8.41 -7.97 9.82
CA LYS A 67 -7.49 -9.01 10.32
C LYS A 67 -6.08 -8.48 10.57
N LYS A 68 -5.61 -7.51 9.78
CA LYS A 68 -4.30 -6.87 9.96
C LYS A 68 -4.29 -5.93 11.17
N ASN A 69 -5.37 -5.16 11.32
CA ASN A 69 -5.59 -4.25 12.43
C ASN A 69 -6.77 -4.79 13.24
N PRO A 70 -6.57 -5.81 14.10
CA PRO A 70 -7.60 -6.16 15.05
C PRO A 70 -7.84 -4.90 15.87
N ALA A 71 -9.03 -4.30 15.74
CA ALA A 71 -9.43 -3.25 16.64
C ALA A 71 -9.46 -3.89 18.02
N SER A 72 -8.46 -3.58 18.84
CA SER A 72 -8.54 -3.79 20.27
C SER A 72 -9.67 -2.89 20.74
N ASN A 73 -10.89 -3.41 20.76
CA ASN A 73 -11.90 -2.92 21.69
C ASN A 73 -11.47 -3.51 23.02
N PRO A 74 -10.77 -2.78 23.91
CA PRO A 74 -10.52 -3.27 25.25
C PRO A 74 -11.89 -3.37 25.92
N MET A 75 -12.47 -4.57 25.92
CA MET A 75 -13.69 -4.89 26.67
C MET A 75 -13.44 -4.68 28.17
N TYR A 76 -12.19 -4.80 28.59
CA TYR A 76 -11.69 -4.40 29.90
C TYR A 76 -10.63 -3.32 29.71
N LYS A 77 -10.90 -2.12 30.25
CA LYS A 77 -9.80 -1.24 30.67
C LYS A 77 -9.25 -1.86 31.95
N GLU A 78 -8.33 -2.79 31.78
CA GLU A 78 -7.53 -3.37 32.85
C GLU A 78 -6.65 -2.27 33.47
N GLU A 79 -7.25 -1.45 34.31
CA GLU A 79 -6.49 -0.65 35.26
C GLU A 79 -6.11 -1.59 36.42
N TYR A 80 -5.20 -2.52 36.12
CA TYR A 80 -4.60 -3.37 37.13
C TYR A 80 -3.74 -2.52 38.06
N PRO A 81 -3.73 -2.81 39.37
CA PRO A 81 -2.82 -2.16 40.31
C PRO A 81 -1.37 -2.28 39.81
N GLU A 82 -0.67 -1.15 39.69
CA GLU A 82 0.65 -1.03 39.07
C GLU A 82 1.67 -2.06 39.58
N HIS A 83 1.60 -2.39 40.88
CA HIS A 83 2.49 -3.32 41.57
C HIS A 83 2.39 -4.78 41.10
N LEU A 84 1.27 -5.20 40.48
CA LEU A 84 1.08 -6.56 39.98
C LEU A 84 1.35 -6.69 38.48
N ARG A 85 1.64 -5.57 37.81
CA ARG A 85 1.92 -5.54 36.37
C ARG A 85 3.11 -6.44 36.00
N HIS A 86 4.11 -6.52 36.87
CA HIS A 86 5.32 -7.33 36.62
C HIS A 86 5.03 -8.83 36.60
N LEU A 87 4.18 -9.33 37.50
CA LEU A 87 3.82 -10.75 37.54
C LEU A 87 3.09 -11.17 36.25
N TYR A 88 2.17 -10.32 35.78
CA TYR A 88 1.43 -10.55 34.55
C TYR A 88 2.31 -10.43 33.29
N MET A 89 3.23 -9.46 33.26
CA MET A 89 4.20 -9.36 32.16
C MET A 89 5.11 -10.60 32.10
N ALA A 90 5.58 -11.09 33.25
CA ALA A 90 6.39 -12.31 33.33
C ALA A 90 5.63 -13.55 32.84
N GLU A 91 4.35 -13.71 33.22
CA GLU A 91 3.52 -14.80 32.73
C GLU A 91 3.29 -14.70 31.21
N ALA A 92 3.02 -13.51 30.70
CA ALA A 92 2.84 -13.27 29.27
C ALA A 92 4.12 -13.52 28.45
N GLU A 93 5.29 -13.21 29.00
CA GLU A 93 6.59 -13.51 28.39
C GLU A 93 6.87 -15.01 28.35
N LYS A 94 6.67 -15.71 29.47
CA LYS A 94 6.79 -17.17 29.53
C LYS A 94 5.90 -17.87 28.51
N LEU A 95 4.65 -17.40 28.36
CA LEU A 95 3.69 -17.98 27.40
C LEU A 95 4.09 -17.72 25.94
N LYS A 96 4.73 -16.56 25.66
CA LYS A 96 5.30 -16.27 24.33
C LYS A 96 6.53 -17.13 24.04
N GLU A 97 7.41 -17.30 25.02
CA GLU A 97 8.59 -18.16 24.91
C GLU A 97 8.16 -19.61 24.67
N GLU A 98 7.19 -20.11 25.43
CA GLU A 98 6.63 -21.45 25.24
C GLU A 98 5.98 -21.62 23.86
N ALA A 99 5.21 -20.63 23.39
CA ALA A 99 4.64 -20.67 22.04
C ALA A 99 5.74 -20.63 20.95
N TRP A 100 6.84 -19.91 21.20
CA TRP A 100 7.98 -19.84 20.30
C TRP A 100 8.75 -21.17 20.28
N THR A 101 9.05 -21.76 21.45
CA THR A 101 9.70 -23.07 21.54
C THR A 101 8.83 -24.15 20.92
N ASN A 102 7.52 -24.17 21.16
CA ASN A 102 6.58 -25.09 20.52
C ASN A 102 6.55 -24.92 19.00
N ARG A 103 6.60 -23.69 18.49
CA ARG A 103 6.71 -23.42 17.05
C ARG A 103 8.02 -23.95 16.48
N VAL A 104 9.14 -23.69 17.14
CA VAL A 104 10.47 -24.18 16.73
C VAL A 104 10.50 -25.70 16.77
N ASN A 105 10.00 -26.33 17.83
CA ASN A 105 9.91 -27.78 17.97
C ASN A 105 9.05 -28.40 16.88
N ARG A 106 7.91 -27.79 16.55
CA ARG A 106 7.07 -28.23 15.42
C ARG A 106 7.77 -28.08 14.07
N SER A 107 8.60 -27.05 13.89
CA SER A 107 9.44 -26.90 12.70
C SER A 107 10.53 -27.98 12.65
N LYS A 108 11.22 -28.23 13.77
CA LYS A 108 12.22 -29.28 13.91
C LYS A 108 11.64 -30.67 13.64
N LEU A 109 10.44 -30.96 14.14
CA LEU A 109 9.74 -32.22 13.86
C LEU A 109 9.37 -32.39 12.38
N ARG A 110 9.04 -31.29 11.68
CA ARG A 110 8.79 -31.32 10.23
C ARG A 110 10.07 -31.59 9.44
N MET A 111 11.20 -31.01 9.83
CA MET A 111 12.51 -31.28 9.21
C MET A 111 12.97 -32.72 9.50
N LYS A 112 12.84 -33.20 10.74
CA LYS A 112 13.19 -34.57 11.14
C LYS A 112 12.36 -35.64 10.43
N GLY A 113 11.11 -35.33 10.05
CA GLY A 113 10.27 -36.20 9.24
C GLY A 113 10.72 -36.31 7.77
N GLN A 114 11.52 -35.37 7.27
CA GLN A 114 12.14 -35.45 5.95
C GLN A 114 13.43 -36.27 6.00
N GLU A 115 14.24 -36.11 7.04
CA GLU A 115 15.46 -36.92 7.26
C GLU A 115 15.13 -38.42 7.49
N LYS A 116 14.04 -38.73 8.21
CA LYS A 116 13.55 -40.12 8.34
C LYS A 116 12.98 -40.75 7.06
N GLY A 117 12.75 -39.96 6.01
CA GLY A 117 12.41 -40.46 4.67
C GLY A 117 13.65 -40.85 3.85
N GLU A 118 14.83 -40.38 4.25
CA GLU A 118 16.12 -40.67 3.62
C GLU A 118 16.91 -41.74 4.42
N GLU A 119 16.70 -41.87 5.74
CA GLU A 119 17.34 -42.92 6.56
C GLU A 119 16.84 -44.36 6.30
N THR A 120 15.74 -44.57 5.56
CA THR A 120 15.37 -45.92 5.05
C THR A 120 16.04 -46.28 3.72
N ALA A 121 16.89 -45.42 3.17
CA ALA A 121 17.65 -45.68 1.94
C ALA A 121 19.16 -45.78 2.14
N GLU A 122 19.68 -45.56 3.35
CA GLU A 122 21.12 -45.49 3.60
C GLU A 122 21.54 -46.38 4.79
N ASN A 123 21.16 -47.67 4.75
CA ASN A 123 21.86 -48.72 5.50
C ASN A 123 22.76 -49.52 4.55
N ASP A 124 23.62 -48.82 3.80
CA ASP A 124 24.78 -49.41 3.09
C ASP A 124 25.71 -48.29 2.56
N ALA A 125 26.30 -47.48 3.45
CA ALA A 125 27.56 -46.76 3.17
C ALA A 125 28.14 -46.07 4.42
N VAL A 126 29.00 -46.80 5.12
CA VAL A 126 30.29 -46.33 5.66
C VAL A 126 30.35 -44.93 6.27
N ALA A 127 30.29 -44.94 7.61
CA ALA A 127 31.17 -44.22 8.55
C ALA A 127 32.05 -43.08 8.01
N HIS A 128 31.81 -41.86 8.48
CA HIS A 128 32.87 -41.00 9.02
C HIS A 128 32.33 -40.07 10.10
N GLN A 129 33.03 -40.12 11.23
CA GLN A 129 32.85 -39.31 12.44
C GLN A 129 33.42 -37.90 12.24
N THR A 130 32.93 -36.93 13.02
CA THR A 130 33.63 -35.88 13.80
C THR A 130 32.64 -34.74 14.02
N GLU A 131 32.03 -34.65 15.19
CA GLU A 131 32.50 -33.93 16.39
C GLU A 131 32.10 -32.45 16.41
N ALA A 132 31.61 -32.08 17.59
CA ALA A 132 31.03 -30.80 17.94
C ALA A 132 32.08 -29.69 18.05
N THR A 133 31.66 -28.44 17.82
CA THR A 133 31.82 -27.35 18.82
C THR A 133 31.17 -26.06 18.30
N ASP A 134 30.14 -25.58 19.00
CA ASP A 134 29.92 -24.15 19.16
C ASP A 134 31.02 -23.60 20.09
N PRO A 135 31.38 -22.31 19.95
CA PRO A 135 31.21 -21.47 21.13
C PRO A 135 30.53 -20.13 20.86
N ALA A 136 29.80 -19.71 21.88
CA ALA A 136 28.97 -18.52 22.00
C ALA A 136 29.73 -17.17 21.85
N PRO A 137 29.00 -16.06 21.60
CA PRO A 137 29.56 -14.73 21.41
C PRO A 137 29.54 -13.88 22.71
N GLU A 138 30.71 -13.39 23.16
CA GLU A 138 30.84 -12.22 24.05
C GLU A 138 32.17 -11.50 23.74
N VAL A 139 32.18 -10.24 23.28
CA VAL A 139 32.20 -8.95 24.01
C VAL A 139 33.58 -8.27 23.85
N ALA A 140 33.51 -6.97 23.56
CA ALA A 140 34.53 -5.91 23.67
C ALA A 140 35.62 -5.82 22.59
N GLY A 141 35.76 -4.62 22.02
CA GLY A 141 36.97 -4.24 21.30
C GLY A 141 36.79 -3.14 20.26
N GLU A 142 36.47 -1.93 20.71
CA GLU A 142 36.68 -0.69 19.97
C GLU A 142 38.05 -0.68 19.28
N ARG A 143 38.09 -0.50 17.96
CA ARG A 143 39.22 0.10 17.27
C ARG A 143 38.71 1.02 16.17
N GLU A 144 38.63 2.28 16.53
CA GLU A 144 38.80 3.42 15.63
C GLU A 144 40.04 3.18 14.76
N LEU A 145 39.86 3.15 13.44
CA LEU A 145 40.93 3.41 12.50
C LEU A 145 40.55 4.68 11.74
N VAL A 146 41.13 5.77 12.22
CA VAL A 146 41.40 6.95 11.43
C VAL A 146 42.20 6.53 10.20
N ASP A 147 41.71 6.83 8.99
CA ASP A 147 42.63 7.00 7.87
C ASP A 147 42.17 8.12 6.94
N SER A 148 42.89 9.22 7.14
CA SER A 148 43.29 10.26 6.21
C SER A 148 43.10 9.98 4.72
N VAL A 149 42.71 11.05 4.03
CA VAL A 149 43.19 11.43 2.69
C VAL A 149 42.93 10.38 1.61
N THR A 150 41.86 10.58 0.85
CA THR A 150 41.89 10.24 -0.57
C THR A 150 41.33 11.43 -1.32
N GLY A 151 42.25 12.16 -1.96
CA GLY A 151 41.94 13.29 -2.80
C GLY A 151 41.02 12.91 -3.96
N ASN A 152 40.31 13.93 -4.43
CA ASN A 152 39.77 13.97 -5.77
C ASN A 152 40.78 13.43 -6.79
N PRO A 153 40.39 12.53 -7.69
CA PRO A 153 40.86 12.61 -9.06
C PRO A 153 39.89 13.51 -9.83
N ASP A 154 40.34 14.75 -10.07
CA ASP A 154 39.88 15.53 -11.21
C ASP A 154 40.10 14.72 -12.52
N PRO A 155 39.28 14.98 -13.56
CA PRO A 155 39.08 14.08 -14.69
C PRO A 155 40.28 14.14 -15.63
N THR A 156 41.22 13.22 -15.45
CA THR A 156 42.36 13.10 -16.36
C THR A 156 42.17 11.92 -17.29
N ALA A 157 42.17 12.26 -18.58
CA ALA A 157 42.61 11.46 -19.72
C ALA A 157 41.85 10.16 -20.03
N ALA A 158 41.16 10.22 -21.15
CA ALA A 158 40.87 9.07 -21.99
C ALA A 158 42.08 8.12 -22.09
N PRO A 159 41.89 6.79 -21.93
CA PRO A 159 42.70 5.86 -22.67
C PRO A 159 42.13 5.83 -24.10
N GLU A 160 42.81 6.52 -25.01
CA GLU A 160 42.79 6.20 -26.42
C GLU A 160 43.14 4.71 -26.56
N LYS A 161 42.11 3.88 -26.64
CA LYS A 161 42.20 2.57 -27.26
C LYS A 161 41.58 2.77 -28.61
N ASP A 162 42.43 2.66 -29.64
CA ASP A 162 42.07 2.53 -31.04
C ASP A 162 40.81 1.68 -31.20
N SER A 163 39.65 2.32 -31.23
CA SER A 163 38.39 1.67 -31.55
C SER A 163 38.00 2.22 -32.89
N LEU A 164 38.13 1.36 -33.90
CA LEU A 164 37.57 1.58 -35.22
C LEU A 164 36.18 2.20 -35.06
N PRO A 165 35.82 3.24 -35.83
CA PRO A 165 34.57 3.98 -35.65
C PRO A 165 33.41 2.98 -35.68
N ILE A 166 32.86 2.71 -34.49
CA ILE A 166 31.83 1.70 -34.30
C ILE A 166 30.69 2.08 -35.22
N SER A 167 30.45 1.23 -36.22
CA SER A 167 29.42 1.47 -37.23
C SER A 167 28.11 1.83 -36.54
N ASN A 168 27.35 2.74 -37.14
CA ASN A 168 26.07 3.19 -36.59
C ASN A 168 25.13 2.02 -36.24
N ARG A 169 25.29 0.88 -36.92
CA ARG A 169 24.56 -0.38 -36.66
C ARG A 169 24.95 -1.05 -35.33
N MET A 170 26.21 -1.06 -34.93
CA MET A 170 26.66 -1.68 -33.68
C MET A 170 26.36 -0.82 -32.46
N ARG A 171 26.49 0.51 -32.59
CA ARG A 171 26.05 1.47 -31.57
C ARG A 171 24.56 1.28 -31.23
N LYS A 172 23.71 1.14 -32.26
CA LYS A 172 22.28 0.89 -32.12
C LYS A 172 21.93 -0.47 -31.49
N LYS A 173 22.85 -1.44 -31.47
CA LYS A 173 22.68 -2.72 -30.76
C LYS A 173 23.10 -2.63 -29.29
N MET A 174 24.21 -1.97 -29.00
CA MET A 174 24.69 -1.73 -27.63
C MET A 174 23.75 -0.82 -26.82
N LEU A 175 23.09 0.13 -27.48
CA LEU A 175 22.08 1.00 -26.84
C LEU A 175 20.75 0.29 -26.54
N LYS A 176 20.52 -0.92 -27.08
CA LYS A 176 19.29 -1.67 -26.81
C LYS A 176 19.40 -2.38 -25.48
N LYS A 177 18.63 -1.91 -24.50
CA LYS A 177 18.49 -2.57 -23.20
C LYS A 177 17.91 -3.97 -23.37
N THR A 178 18.45 -4.91 -22.60
CA THR A 178 17.92 -6.28 -22.52
C THR A 178 16.54 -6.27 -21.84
N SER A 179 15.75 -7.32 -22.05
CA SER A 179 14.43 -7.45 -21.40
C SER A 179 14.53 -7.31 -19.88
N TYR A 180 15.52 -7.96 -19.27
CA TYR A 180 15.75 -7.92 -17.83
C TYR A 180 16.09 -6.50 -17.32
N GLN A 181 16.96 -5.78 -18.04
CA GLN A 181 17.30 -4.39 -17.71
C GLN A 181 16.05 -3.50 -17.76
N LYS A 182 15.17 -3.68 -18.75
CA LYS A 182 13.89 -2.96 -18.82
C LYS A 182 13.00 -3.24 -17.63
N THR A 183 12.85 -4.51 -17.24
CA THR A 183 12.03 -4.88 -16.07
C THR A 183 12.57 -4.31 -14.76
N LYS A 184 13.90 -4.23 -14.59
CA LYS A 184 14.53 -3.63 -13.41
C LYS A 184 14.26 -2.13 -13.33
N GLU A 185 14.42 -1.41 -14.45
CA GLU A 185 14.11 0.02 -14.52
C GLU A 185 12.63 0.32 -14.28
N GLU A 186 11.72 -0.52 -14.79
CA GLU A 186 10.29 -0.38 -14.52
C GLU A 186 9.97 -0.57 -13.05
N PHE A 187 10.59 -1.55 -12.39
CA PHE A 187 10.43 -1.76 -10.96
C PHE A 187 10.90 -0.55 -10.14
N GLU A 188 12.06 0.01 -10.47
CA GLU A 188 12.58 1.22 -9.82
C GLU A 188 11.65 2.42 -10.02
N LYS A 189 11.16 2.63 -11.25
CA LYS A 189 10.16 3.68 -11.56
C LYS A 189 8.86 3.50 -10.79
N ILE A 190 8.39 2.26 -10.61
CA ILE A 190 7.18 1.97 -9.82
C ILE A 190 7.44 2.32 -8.34
N LYS A 191 8.60 1.95 -7.81
CA LYS A 191 9.00 2.26 -6.43
C LYS A 191 9.08 3.76 -6.19
N GLU A 192 9.69 4.51 -7.11
CA GLU A 192 9.75 5.98 -7.06
C GLU A 192 8.37 6.63 -7.15
N LYS A 193 7.51 6.19 -8.06
CA LYS A 193 6.13 6.69 -8.16
C LYS A 193 5.36 6.47 -6.86
N GLN A 194 5.55 5.33 -6.21
CA GLN A 194 4.94 5.09 -4.89
C GLN A 194 5.51 6.00 -3.81
N ARG A 195 6.82 6.26 -3.80
CA ARG A 195 7.43 7.21 -2.87
C ARG A 195 6.89 8.62 -3.07
N LYS A 196 6.86 9.12 -4.30
CA LYS A 196 6.30 10.43 -4.65
C LYS A 196 4.84 10.56 -4.21
N LYS A 197 4.01 9.55 -4.49
CA LYS A 197 2.61 9.52 -4.03
C LYS A 197 2.48 9.55 -2.50
N LYS A 198 3.34 8.85 -1.77
CA LYS A 198 3.35 8.87 -0.30
C LYS A 198 3.77 10.23 0.24
N GLU A 199 4.80 10.84 -0.34
CA GLU A 199 5.31 12.16 0.03
C GLU A 199 4.26 13.25 -0.25
N GLU A 200 3.62 13.23 -1.42
CA GLU A 200 2.50 14.11 -1.77
C GLU A 200 1.32 13.94 -0.81
N TYR A 201 0.95 12.69 -0.51
CA TYR A 201 -0.12 12.41 0.45
C TYR A 201 0.18 12.98 1.83
N LEU A 202 1.43 12.82 2.32
CA LEU A 202 1.83 13.33 3.62
C LEU A 202 1.78 14.86 3.67
N LYS A 203 2.25 15.53 2.61
CA LYS A 203 2.16 17.00 2.48
C LYS A 203 0.71 17.48 2.46
N ASN A 204 -0.16 16.84 1.67
CA ASN A 204 -1.58 17.19 1.61
C ASN A 204 -2.29 16.95 2.95
N LYS A 205 -1.90 15.89 3.66
CA LYS A 205 -2.41 15.60 5.01
C LYS A 205 -2.01 16.69 6.00
N GLN A 206 -0.74 17.10 6.00
CA GLN A 206 -0.23 18.19 6.84
C GLN A 206 -0.96 19.50 6.55
N GLN A 207 -1.07 19.89 5.27
CA GLN A 207 -1.82 21.10 4.88
C GLN A 207 -3.27 21.07 5.36
N ARG A 208 -3.94 19.91 5.27
CA ARG A 208 -5.31 19.75 5.76
C ARG A 208 -5.39 19.89 7.28
N GLU A 209 -4.47 19.28 8.00
CA GLU A 209 -4.41 19.35 9.46
C GLU A 209 -4.12 20.79 9.92
N GLU A 210 -3.15 21.47 9.31
CA GLU A 210 -2.83 22.88 9.56
C GLU A 210 -4.02 23.79 9.25
N ALA A 211 -4.72 23.58 8.13
CA ALA A 211 -5.92 24.36 7.81
C ALA A 211 -7.03 24.16 8.85
N ILE A 212 -7.25 22.93 9.31
CA ILE A 212 -8.22 22.62 10.36
C ILE A 212 -7.81 23.27 11.68
N GLN A 213 -6.53 23.20 12.05
CA GLN A 213 -6.02 23.83 13.26
C GLN A 213 -6.20 25.35 13.22
N ARG A 214 -5.83 26.00 12.11
CA ARG A 214 -6.03 27.45 11.92
C ARG A 214 -7.50 27.83 12.01
N TYR A 215 -8.40 27.03 11.42
CA TYR A 215 -9.83 27.26 11.54
C TYR A 215 -10.30 27.16 13.00
N LYS A 216 -9.86 26.12 13.73
CA LYS A 216 -10.20 25.94 15.15
C LYS A 216 -9.65 27.07 16.01
N GLN A 217 -8.40 27.49 15.79
CA GLN A 217 -7.76 28.61 16.50
C GLN A 217 -8.56 29.89 16.28
N LYS A 218 -8.80 30.28 15.01
CA LYS A 218 -9.64 31.45 14.69
C LYS A 218 -11.02 31.37 15.32
N LYS A 219 -11.66 30.19 15.31
CA LYS A 219 -12.96 29.99 15.95
C LYS A 219 -12.90 30.19 17.47
N MET A 220 -11.86 29.68 18.13
CA MET A 220 -11.68 29.83 19.57
C MET A 220 -11.35 31.27 19.95
N GLU A 221 -10.48 31.94 19.21
CA GLU A 221 -10.11 33.35 19.43
C GLU A 221 -11.32 34.27 19.27
N THR A 222 -12.08 34.09 18.17
CA THR A 222 -13.31 34.87 17.93
C THR A 222 -14.36 34.61 19.01
N PHE A 223 -14.56 33.35 19.40
CA PHE A 223 -15.46 33.02 20.51
C PHE A 223 -15.01 33.68 21.81
N GLN A 224 -13.72 33.57 22.15
CA GLN A 224 -13.16 34.15 23.37
C GLN A 224 -13.37 35.67 23.40
N MET A 225 -13.08 36.37 22.29
CA MET A 225 -13.28 37.81 22.15
C MET A 225 -14.75 38.21 22.30
N LEU A 226 -15.66 37.51 21.63
CA LEU A 226 -17.11 37.81 21.67
C LEU A 226 -17.79 37.39 22.97
N SER A 227 -17.22 36.42 23.70
CA SER A 227 -17.72 35.94 24.99
C SER A 227 -17.34 36.85 26.17
N LYS A 228 -16.46 37.83 25.97
CA LYS A 228 -16.03 38.77 27.02
C LYS A 228 -17.22 39.60 27.51
N LYS A 229 -17.35 39.67 28.82
CA LYS A 229 -18.43 40.40 29.53
C LYS A 229 -17.83 41.52 30.38
N THR A 230 -18.63 42.55 30.64
CA THR A 230 -18.29 43.64 31.56
C THR A 230 -18.34 43.15 33.01
N LYS A 231 -17.83 43.94 33.96
CA LYS A 231 -17.88 43.62 35.40
C LYS A 231 -19.32 43.34 35.91
N LYS A 232 -20.34 43.87 35.22
CA LYS A 232 -21.76 43.65 35.51
C LYS A 232 -22.37 42.44 34.79
N GLY A 233 -21.55 41.63 34.08
CA GLY A 233 -21.99 40.44 33.36
C GLY A 233 -22.66 40.69 32.01
N GLN A 234 -22.76 41.95 31.57
CA GLN A 234 -23.31 42.31 30.26
C GLN A 234 -22.30 42.03 29.15
N PRO A 235 -22.74 41.69 27.92
CA PRO A 235 -21.83 41.51 26.79
C PRO A 235 -21.07 42.81 26.48
N ASN A 236 -19.79 42.70 26.13
CA ASN A 236 -18.97 43.86 25.77
C ASN A 236 -19.23 44.27 24.31
N LEU A 237 -20.13 45.24 24.11
CA LEU A 237 -20.59 45.67 22.79
C LEU A 237 -19.46 46.23 21.91
N ASN A 238 -18.45 46.89 22.50
CA ASN A 238 -17.35 47.49 21.77
C ASN A 238 -16.52 46.43 21.02
N LEU A 239 -16.23 45.29 21.67
CA LEU A 239 -15.50 44.18 21.06
C LEU A 239 -16.29 43.51 19.93
N GLN A 240 -17.62 43.44 20.07
CA GLN A 240 -18.49 42.92 19.02
C GLN A 240 -18.54 43.86 17.81
N MET A 241 -18.59 45.17 18.06
CA MET A 241 -18.54 46.20 17.03
C MET A 241 -17.21 46.19 16.28
N GLU A 242 -16.08 46.07 16.98
CA GLU A 242 -14.75 45.95 16.36
C GLU A 242 -14.63 44.71 15.47
N TYR A 243 -15.09 43.55 15.94
CA TYR A 243 -15.12 42.33 15.13
C TYR A 243 -15.99 42.49 13.87
N LEU A 244 -17.15 43.17 14.00
CA LEU A 244 -18.03 43.44 12.87
C LEU A 244 -17.37 44.36 11.85
N LEU A 245 -16.74 45.44 12.31
CA LEU A 245 -15.98 46.37 11.45
C LEU A 245 -14.85 45.64 10.72
N GLN A 246 -14.10 44.78 11.42
CA GLN A 246 -13.05 43.96 10.81
C GLN A 246 -13.61 43.04 9.72
N LYS A 247 -14.78 42.45 9.93
CA LYS A 247 -15.44 41.58 8.94
C LYS A 247 -15.91 42.35 7.70
N ILE A 248 -16.45 43.56 7.88
CA ILE A 248 -16.86 44.44 6.78
C ILE A 248 -15.64 44.88 5.96
N GLN A 249 -14.61 45.40 6.63
CA GLN A 249 -13.38 45.86 5.97
C GLN A 249 -12.62 44.72 5.29
N GLY A 250 -12.59 43.54 5.92
CA GLY A 250 -11.99 42.33 5.34
C GLY A 250 -12.77 41.72 4.19
N SER A 251 -14.09 41.99 4.07
CA SER A 251 -14.93 41.51 2.97
C SER A 251 -14.86 42.37 1.70
N GLY A 252 -14.28 43.57 1.79
CA GLY A 252 -14.08 44.49 0.67
C GLY A 252 -12.73 44.35 -0.04
N LYS A 253 -11.93 43.33 0.28
CA LYS A 253 -10.65 43.02 -0.37
C LYS A 253 -10.70 41.69 -1.10
#